data_AF-E3GHF6-F1
#
_entry.id   AF-E3GHF6-F1
#
_cell.length_a   1.000
_cell.length_b   1.000
_cell.length_c   1.000
_cell.angle_alpha   90.00
_cell.angle_beta   90.00
_cell.angle_gamma   90.00
#
_symmetry.space_group_name_H-M   'P 1'
#
loop_
_entity.id
_entity.type
_entity.pdbx_description
1 polymer ?
#
loop_
_entity_poly.entity_id
_entity_poly.type
_entity_poly.pdbx_seq_one_letter_code
_entity_poly.pdbx_strand_id
1 'polypeptide(L)'
;MREIIRGAAAVAGGTLSFLFGGLDDLLVVLTVLVCLDYVSGVIKGIYRHELSSAVGFYGILKKLMLFLVVSAAFMVQRIITAELPIRDITVLFYISNEGISLVENAAEFIPIPDKLKAVLKEFTKDEKEKK
;
A
#
# COMPACT_ATOMS: atom_id res chain seq x y z
N MET A 1 31.70 5.58 9.75
CA MET A 1 30.41 4.85 9.71
C MET A 1 29.19 5.78 9.77
N ARG A 2 29.07 6.67 10.76
CA ARG A 2 27.93 7.63 10.85
C ARG A 2 27.79 8.55 9.62
N GLU A 3 28.89 9.06 9.08
CA GLU A 3 28.87 9.92 7.88
C GLU A 3 28.45 9.18 6.61
N ILE A 4 28.83 7.91 6.48
CA ILE A 4 28.41 7.06 5.35
C ILE A 4 26.90 6.76 5.45
N ILE A 5 26.40 6.47 6.65
CA ILE A 5 24.97 6.24 6.90
C ILE A 5 24.15 7.50 6.61
N ARG A 6 24.61 8.67 7.06
CA ARG A 6 23.97 9.96 6.79
C ARG A 6 23.96 10.30 5.30
N GLY A 7 25.10 10.10 4.63
CA GLY A 7 25.21 10.32 3.18
C GLY A 7 24.26 9.42 2.39
N ALA A 8 24.21 8.12 2.71
CA ALA A 8 23.29 7.19 2.07
C ALA A 8 21.81 7.54 2.33
N ALA A 9 21.47 7.92 3.57
CA ALA A 9 20.12 8.35 3.92
C ALA A 9 19.71 9.64 3.20
N ALA A 10 20.65 10.59 3.04
CA ALA A 10 20.40 11.83 2.30
C ALA A 10 20.16 11.56 0.80
N VAL A 11 20.96 10.70 0.17
CA VAL A 11 20.77 10.31 -1.24
C VAL A 11 19.45 9.58 -1.43
N ALA A 12 19.14 8.61 -0.57
CA ALA A 12 17.88 7.87 -0.63
C ALA A 12 16.67 8.79 -0.38
N GLY A 13 16.72 9.62 0.67
CA GLY A 13 15.68 10.57 1.01
C GLY A 13 15.47 11.64 -0.05
N GLY A 14 16.54 12.13 -0.68
CA GLY A 14 16.48 13.07 -1.80
C GLY A 14 15.82 12.44 -3.03
N THR A 15 16.22 11.21 -3.39
CA THR A 15 15.63 10.48 -4.52
C THR A 15 14.15 10.18 -4.28
N LEU A 16 13.80 9.73 -3.07
CA LEU A 16 12.40 9.48 -2.67
C LEU A 16 11.58 10.77 -2.71
N SER A 17 12.09 11.86 -2.12
CA SER A 17 11.38 13.15 -2.13
C SER A 17 11.16 13.67 -3.55
N PHE A 18 12.11 13.44 -4.47
CA PHE A 18 11.95 13.80 -5.87
C PHE A 18 10.86 12.99 -6.58
N LEU A 19 10.79 11.68 -6.34
CA LEU A 19 9.82 10.78 -6.97
C LEU A 19 8.40 10.96 -6.42
N PHE A 20 8.30 11.21 -5.12
CA PHE A 20 7.03 11.25 -4.41
C PHE A 20 6.52 12.67 -4.15
N GLY A 21 7.31 13.72 -4.42
CA GLY A 21 6.91 15.11 -4.18
C GLY A 21 7.00 15.57 -2.72
N GLY A 22 7.74 14.83 -1.90
CA GLY A 22 7.87 15.04 -0.46
C GLY A 22 7.40 13.83 0.33
N LEU A 23 7.66 13.86 1.64
CA LEU A 23 7.18 12.89 2.62
C LEU A 23 6.19 13.59 3.56
N ASP A 24 4.94 13.72 3.12
CA ASP A 24 3.86 14.29 3.92
C ASP A 24 3.06 13.22 4.67
N ASP A 25 2.14 13.68 5.51
CA ASP A 25 1.28 12.82 6.33
C ASP A 25 0.50 11.81 5.50
N LEU A 26 0.10 12.16 4.27
CA LEU A 26 -0.69 11.29 3.40
C LEU A 26 0.13 10.07 2.95
N LEU A 27 1.38 10.29 2.53
CA LEU A 27 2.30 9.22 2.22
C LEU A 27 2.70 8.40 3.44
N VAL A 28 2.92 9.05 4.59
CA VAL A 28 3.23 8.34 5.84
C VAL A 28 2.08 7.40 6.22
N VAL A 29 0.83 7.86 6.14
CA VAL A 29 -0.36 7.03 6.39
C VAL A 29 -0.42 5.86 5.42
N LEU A 30 -0.22 6.10 4.11
CA LEU A 30 -0.19 5.02 3.12
C LEU A 30 0.89 3.98 3.45
N THR A 31 2.11 4.42 3.76
CA THR A 31 3.22 3.52 4.10
C THR A 31 2.91 2.69 5.34
N VAL A 32 2.39 3.29 6.40
CA VAL A 32 1.99 2.56 7.61
C VAL A 32 0.91 1.52 7.29
N LEU A 33 -0.10 1.89 6.50
CA LEU A 33 -1.21 1.00 6.17
C LEU A 33 -0.76 -0.18 5.32
N VAL A 34 0.13 0.04 4.35
CA VAL A 34 0.78 -1.02 3.56
C VAL A 34 1.56 -1.99 4.46
N CYS A 35 2.30 -1.48 5.44
CA CYS A 35 3.03 -2.32 6.40
C CYS A 35 2.06 -3.15 7.26
N LEU A 36 1.01 -2.53 7.80
CA LEU A 36 -0.01 -3.21 8.60
C LEU A 36 -0.74 -4.28 7.79
N ASP A 37 -1.14 -3.95 6.56
CA ASP A 37 -1.80 -4.90 5.68
C ASP A 37 -0.91 -6.12 5.39
N TYR A 38 0.36 -5.89 5.03
CA TYR A 38 1.30 -6.99 4.78
C TYR A 38 1.48 -7.88 6.01
N VAL A 39 1.70 -7.29 7.19
CA VAL A 39 1.83 -8.05 8.45
C VAL A 39 0.55 -8.85 8.73
N SER A 40 -0.62 -8.24 8.58
CA SER A 40 -1.90 -8.91 8.80
C SER A 40 -2.14 -10.07 7.82
N GLY A 41 -1.74 -9.90 6.56
CA GLY A 41 -1.81 -10.94 5.53
C GLY A 41 -0.87 -12.10 5.82
N VAL A 42 0.33 -11.83 6.33
CA VAL A 42 1.27 -12.87 6.79
C VAL A 42 0.68 -13.64 7.97
N ILE A 43 0.11 -12.94 8.98
CA ILE A 43 -0.54 -13.59 10.12
C ILE A 43 -1.69 -14.51 9.65
N LYS A 44 -2.55 -14.03 8.75
CA LYS A 44 -3.63 -14.83 8.13
C LYS A 44 -3.09 -16.07 7.41
N GLY A 45 -2.02 -15.91 6.62
CA GLY A 45 -1.39 -17.02 5.90
C GLY A 45 -0.79 -18.07 6.84
N ILE A 46 -0.17 -17.65 7.94
CA ILE A 46 0.35 -18.56 8.97
C ILE A 46 -0.81 -19.31 9.64
N TYR A 47 -1.85 -18.60 10.06
CA TYR A 47 -3.02 -19.19 10.74
C TYR A 47 -3.73 -20.24 9.88
N ARG A 48 -3.82 -20.01 8.56
CA ARG A 48 -4.41 -20.96 7.62
C ARG A 48 -3.47 -22.08 7.18
N HIS A 49 -2.21 -22.08 7.62
CA HIS A 49 -1.16 -22.99 7.13
C HIS A 49 -0.96 -22.94 5.60
N GLU A 50 -1.30 -21.81 4.97
CA GLU A 50 -1.24 -21.58 3.52
C GLU A 50 -0.10 -20.61 3.15
N LEU A 51 0.84 -20.38 4.07
CA LEU A 51 1.96 -19.47 3.84
C LEU A 51 2.89 -20.05 2.77
N SER A 52 2.83 -19.47 1.57
CA SER A 52 3.73 -19.75 0.48
C SER A 52 4.58 -18.53 0.16
N SER A 53 5.90 -18.73 0.01
CA SER A 53 6.84 -17.67 -0.37
C SER A 53 6.47 -17.01 -1.70
N ALA A 54 5.89 -17.76 -2.63
CA ALA A 54 5.40 -17.21 -3.91
C ALA A 54 4.25 -16.22 -3.68
N VAL A 55 3.30 -16.57 -2.80
CA VAL A 55 2.16 -15.70 -2.45
C VAL A 55 2.64 -14.47 -1.69
N GLY A 56 3.56 -14.63 -0.74
CA GLY A 56 4.17 -13.53 0.00
C GLY A 56 4.95 -12.56 -0.90
N PHE A 57 5.76 -13.09 -1.82
CA PHE A 57 6.50 -12.28 -2.79
C PHE A 57 5.57 -11.49 -3.71
N TYR A 58 4.51 -12.12 -4.21
CA TYR A 58 3.50 -11.43 -5.02
C TYR A 58 2.80 -10.32 -4.22
N GLY A 59 2.53 -10.56 -2.94
CA GLY A 59 2.03 -9.54 -2.01
C GLY A 59 2.95 -8.33 -1.97
N ILE A 60 4.24 -8.52 -1.70
CA ILE A 60 5.23 -7.43 -1.67
C ILE A 60 5.29 -6.71 -3.02
N LEU A 61 5.31 -7.44 -4.13
CA LEU A 61 5.35 -6.84 -5.47
C LEU A 61 4.16 -5.92 -5.71
N LYS A 62 2.95 -6.34 -5.34
CA LYS A 62 1.74 -5.50 -5.42
C LYS A 62 1.91 -4.21 -4.59
N LYS A 63 2.48 -4.32 -3.39
CA LYS A 63 2.77 -3.15 -2.52
C LYS A 63 3.85 -2.24 -3.08
N LEU A 64 4.81 -2.73 -3.86
CA LEU A 64 5.77 -1.87 -4.56
C LEU A 64 5.13 -1.18 -5.76
N MET A 65 4.23 -1.87 -6.48
CA MET A 65 3.55 -1.32 -7.65
C MET A 65 2.67 -0.11 -7.30
N LEU A 66 1.97 -0.11 -6.16
CA LEU A 66 1.18 1.07 -5.77
C LEU A 66 2.06 2.31 -5.57
N PHE A 67 3.27 2.19 -5.01
CA PHE A 67 4.18 3.32 -4.85
C PHE A 67 4.73 3.82 -6.19
N LEU A 68 4.92 2.92 -7.17
CA LEU A 68 5.26 3.31 -8.53
C LEU A 68 4.12 4.12 -9.18
N VAL A 69 2.86 3.70 -8.98
CA VAL A 69 1.70 4.45 -9.49
C VAL A 69 1.58 5.81 -8.81
N VAL A 70 1.79 5.90 -7.50
CA VAL A 70 1.81 7.18 -6.78
C VAL A 70 2.92 8.10 -7.31
N SER A 71 4.11 7.56 -7.58
CA SER A 71 5.21 8.34 -8.18
C SER A 71 4.83 8.86 -9.58
N ALA A 72 4.20 8.01 -10.40
CA ALA A 72 3.72 8.41 -11.72
C ALA A 72 2.64 9.51 -11.63
N ALA A 73 1.70 9.38 -10.69
CA ALA A 73 0.68 10.38 -10.43
C ALA A 73 1.29 11.73 -10.03
N PHE A 74 2.35 11.73 -9.20
CA PHE A 74 3.07 12.94 -8.87
C PHE A 74 3.77 13.55 -10.09
N MET A 75 4.43 12.75 -10.93
CA MET A 75 5.05 13.25 -12.18
C MET A 75 4.02 13.91 -13.10
N VAL A 76 2.83 13.32 -13.21
CA VAL A 76 1.71 13.88 -13.99
C VAL A 76 1.19 15.19 -13.37
N GLN A 77 1.00 15.23 -12.04
CA GLN A 77 0.56 16.43 -11.34
C GLN A 77 1.50 17.63 -11.55
N ARG A 78 2.80 17.39 -11.71
CA ARG A 78 3.78 18.46 -11.98
C ARG A 78 3.59 19.16 -13.33
N ILE A 79 2.92 18.51 -14.29
CA ILE A 79 2.75 19.00 -15.66
C ILE A 79 1.34 19.56 -15.86
N ILE A 80 0.37 19.03 -15.12
CA ILE A 80 -1.01 19.48 -15.18
C ILE A 80 -1.15 20.81 -14.46
N THR A 81 -1.70 21.80 -15.16
CA THR A 81 -1.99 23.15 -14.63
C THR A 81 -3.32 23.23 -13.88
N ALA A 82 -4.09 22.14 -13.85
CA ALA A 82 -5.35 22.08 -13.12
C ALA A 82 -5.11 22.05 -11.61
N GLU A 83 -6.00 22.66 -10.84
CA GLU A 83 -5.95 22.70 -9.36
C GLU A 83 -6.26 21.34 -8.71
N LEU A 84 -6.46 20.28 -9.49
CA LEU A 84 -6.82 18.96 -8.97
C LEU A 84 -5.56 18.26 -8.40
N PRO A 85 -5.54 17.88 -7.11
CA PRO A 85 -4.39 17.22 -6.49
C PRO A 85 -4.35 15.73 -6.83
N ILE A 86 -3.91 15.40 -8.06
CA ILE A 86 -3.95 14.04 -8.63
C ILE A 86 -3.16 13.02 -7.80
N ARG A 87 -1.98 13.40 -7.30
CA ARG A 87 -1.18 12.56 -6.39
C ARG A 87 -1.97 12.23 -5.14
N ASP A 88 -2.56 13.22 -4.49
CA ASP A 88 -3.21 13.03 -3.19
C ASP A 88 -4.47 12.17 -3.35
N ILE A 89 -5.22 12.37 -4.44
CA ILE A 89 -6.34 11.50 -4.82
C ILE A 89 -5.86 10.05 -5.05
N THR A 90 -4.73 9.89 -5.74
CA THR A 90 -4.14 8.56 -5.99
C THR A 90 -3.69 7.88 -4.68
N VAL A 91 -3.07 8.62 -3.78
CA VAL A 91 -2.67 8.11 -2.47
C VAL A 91 -3.90 7.74 -1.63
N LEU A 92 -4.95 8.57 -1.60
CA LEU A 92 -6.20 8.28 -0.90
C LEU A 92 -6.91 7.03 -1.46
N PHE A 93 -6.86 6.83 -2.77
CA PHE A 93 -7.36 5.61 -3.41
C PHE A 93 -6.61 4.38 -2.89
N TYR A 94 -5.27 4.42 -2.82
CA TYR A 94 -4.50 3.30 -2.29
C TYR A 94 -4.63 3.13 -0.78
N ILE A 95 -4.78 4.20 0.00
CA ILE A 95 -5.14 4.10 1.43
C ILE A 95 -6.44 3.32 1.58
N SER A 96 -7.45 3.62 0.75
CA SER A 96 -8.73 2.92 0.79
C SER A 96 -8.57 1.43 0.44
N ASN A 97 -7.80 1.11 -0.61
CA ASN A 97 -7.53 -0.29 -1.01
C ASN A 97 -6.81 -1.09 0.08
N GLU A 98 -5.76 -0.51 0.67
CA GLU A 98 -4.99 -1.14 1.74
C GLU A 98 -5.84 -1.28 3.02
N GLY A 99 -6.71 -0.31 3.30
CA GLY A 99 -7.67 -0.39 4.40
C GLY A 99 -8.68 -1.52 4.22
N ILE A 100 -9.24 -1.68 3.02
CA ILE A 100 -10.15 -2.80 2.69
C ILE A 100 -9.45 -4.15 2.89
N SER A 101 -8.22 -4.29 2.36
CA SER A 101 -7.41 -5.51 2.50
C SER A 101 -7.10 -5.82 3.97
N LEU A 102 -6.75 -4.80 4.76
CA LEU A 102 -6.46 -4.95 6.19
C LEU A 102 -7.69 -5.41 6.96
N VAL A 103 -8.86 -4.83 6.69
CA VAL A 103 -10.13 -5.22 7.32
C VAL A 103 -10.50 -6.65 6.93
N GLU A 104 -10.29 -7.07 5.67
CA GLU A 104 -10.51 -8.46 5.24
C GLU A 104 -9.59 -9.44 5.99
N ASN A 105 -8.34 -9.05 6.24
CA ASN A 105 -7.42 -9.88 7.01
C ASN A 105 -7.82 -9.96 8.48
N ALA A 106 -8.23 -8.83 9.08
CA ALA A 106 -8.71 -8.78 10.45
C ALA A 106 -10.04 -9.54 10.66
N ALA A 107 -10.92 -9.56 9.67
CA ALA A 107 -12.21 -10.25 9.69
C ALA A 107 -12.12 -11.78 9.82
N GLU A 108 -10.92 -12.34 9.68
CA GLU A 108 -10.63 -13.75 9.99
C GLU A 108 -10.51 -13.98 11.50
N PHE A 109 -10.05 -12.97 12.24
CA PHE A 109 -9.68 -13.08 13.65
C PHE A 109 -10.66 -12.35 14.58
N ILE A 110 -11.43 -11.40 14.06
CA ILE A 110 -12.31 -10.53 14.82
C ILE A 110 -13.72 -10.61 14.22
N PRO A 111 -14.79 -10.71 15.04
CA PRO A 111 -16.15 -10.67 14.53
C PRO A 111 -16.43 -9.31 13.89
N ILE A 112 -16.83 -9.33 12.62
CA ILE A 112 -17.36 -8.17 11.90
C ILE A 112 -18.77 -8.49 11.38
N PRO A 113 -19.65 -7.49 11.17
CA PRO A 113 -21.00 -7.74 10.66
C PRO A 113 -21.00 -8.49 9.32
N ASP A 114 -21.89 -9.47 9.15
CA ASP A 114 -21.94 -10.31 7.94
C ASP A 114 -22.13 -9.52 6.66
N LYS A 115 -22.92 -8.43 6.71
CA LYS A 115 -23.11 -7.52 5.57
C LYS A 115 -21.79 -6.89 5.12
N LEU A 116 -20.94 -6.48 6.07
CA LEU A 116 -19.63 -5.92 5.76
C LEU A 116 -18.71 -6.99 5.18
N LYS A 117 -18.72 -8.20 5.76
CA LYS A 117 -17.91 -9.33 5.26
C LYS A 117 -18.29 -9.74 3.83
N ALA A 118 -19.58 -9.68 3.50
CA ALA A 118 -20.08 -9.96 2.15
C ALA A 118 -19.58 -8.92 1.14
N VAL A 119 -19.73 -7.64 1.46
CA VAL A 119 -19.27 -6.53 0.61
C VAL A 119 -17.75 -6.61 0.39
N LEU A 120 -16.96 -6.82 1.45
CA LEU A 120 -15.51 -6.95 1.34
C LEU A 120 -15.10 -8.11 0.42
N LYS A 121 -15.77 -9.26 0.50
CA LYS A 121 -15.50 -10.42 -0.36
C LYS A 121 -15.76 -10.17 -1.84
N GLU A 122 -16.72 -9.31 -2.18
CA GLU A 122 -16.98 -8.93 -3.57
C GLU A 122 -15.81 -8.10 -4.13
N PHE A 123 -15.33 -7.11 -3.37
CA PHE A 123 -14.16 -6.30 -3.76
C PHE A 123 -12.88 -7.13 -3.96
N THR A 124 -12.66 -8.21 -3.18
CA THR A 124 -11.47 -9.05 -3.37
C THR A 124 -11.60 -10.17 -4.40
N LYS A 125 -12.82 -10.53 -4.83
CA LYS A 125 -13.02 -11.56 -5.86
C LYS A 125 -12.44 -11.13 -7.21
N ASP A 126 -12.63 -9.87 -7.56
CA ASP A 126 -12.13 -9.26 -8.80
C ASP A 126 -10.59 -9.21 -8.86
N GLU A 127 -9.91 -9.25 -7.70
CA GLU A 127 -8.44 -9.32 -7.63
C GLU A 127 -7.88 -10.74 -7.79
N LYS A 128 -8.65 -11.78 -7.46
CA LYS A 128 -8.19 -13.18 -7.49
C LYS A 128 -8.46 -13.87 -8.82
N GLU A 129 -9.42 -13.43 -9.62
CA GLU A 129 -9.69 -13.99 -10.96
C GLU A 129 -8.63 -13.62 -12.01
N LYS A 130 -7.67 -12.74 -11.68
CA LYS A 130 -6.49 -12.44 -12.50
C LYS A 130 -5.22 -13.22 -12.10
N LYS A 131 -5.35 -14.20 -11.20
CA LYS A 131 -4.24 -15.06 -10.74
C LYS A 131 -4.08 -16.31 -11.61
#